data_AF-A0A8D8WB53-F1
#
_entry.id   AF-A0A8D8WB53-F1
#
_cell.length_a   1.000
_cell.length_b   1.000
_cell.length_c   1.000
_cell.angle_alpha   90.00
_cell.angle_beta   90.00
_cell.angle_gamma   90.00
#
_symmetry.space_group_name_H-M   'P 1'
#
loop_
_entity.id
_entity.type
_entity.pdbx_description
1 polymer ?
#
loop_
_entity_poly.entity_id
_entity_poly.type
_entity_poly.pdbx_seq_one_letter_code
_entity_poly.pdbx_strand_id
1 'polypeptide(L)'
;MNFGGTIRLNPAGLVVCVLMIVLFLLYLRSGKRPEDPEYVFQKTSLNEKVNLKKLLIAAIQAAESGGREVVKVYLNGNLNEKSKGKTFEGANDPVTDADMRSHCAMYYSLVDQFPDVKIISEEVHAREKCQTKMASATKSTTDSPVELSSNNIEANAMHAESVPVEDVTVWIDPLDATQEFTESLLDYVTTMVCVAVRGVPVMGIIHKPFGDLPQTYWSWNNHGMSSSLLLLNKARSDASETPSIMVSRSHAGTVKSELMSKLGPNIRVIPAGGAGYKVLEVAASNVSAYVHTSKIKKWDICAGDAILRSLGR
;
A
#
# COMPACT_ATOMS: atom_id res chain seq x y z
N MET A 1 -38.70 59.49 -19.98
CA MET A 1 -39.32 58.17 -20.26
C MET A 1 -39.96 57.68 -18.96
N ASN A 2 -41.29 57.65 -18.90
CA ASN A 2 -42.03 57.20 -17.72
C ASN A 2 -42.22 55.67 -17.77
N PHE A 3 -41.51 54.93 -16.91
CA PHE A 3 -41.75 53.50 -16.68
C PHE A 3 -42.80 53.29 -15.58
N GLY A 4 -44.00 53.84 -15.78
CA GLY A 4 -45.15 53.62 -14.88
C GLY A 4 -45.93 52.37 -15.28
N GLY A 5 -45.41 51.19 -14.96
CA GLY A 5 -46.14 49.93 -15.10
C GLY A 5 -46.69 49.46 -13.75
N THR A 6 -48.02 49.42 -13.57
CA THR A 6 -48.64 48.76 -12.41
C THR A 6 -48.67 47.25 -12.64
N ILE A 7 -47.81 46.51 -11.91
CA ILE A 7 -47.81 45.04 -11.94
C ILE A 7 -49.01 44.54 -11.14
N ARG A 8 -49.97 43.91 -11.82
CA ARG A 8 -51.10 43.21 -11.18
C ARG A 8 -50.74 41.74 -11.03
N LEU A 9 -50.40 41.33 -9.81
CA LEU A 9 -50.07 39.94 -9.50
C LEU A 9 -51.37 39.12 -9.43
N ASN A 10 -51.42 38.03 -10.20
CA ASN A 10 -52.52 37.08 -10.15
C ASN A 10 -52.56 36.41 -8.76
N PRO A 11 -53.70 36.44 -8.05
CA PRO A 11 -53.82 35.83 -6.71
C PRO A 11 -53.35 34.38 -6.67
N ALA A 12 -53.64 33.61 -7.72
CA ALA A 12 -53.20 32.22 -7.83
C ALA A 12 -51.67 32.10 -7.98
N GLY A 13 -51.05 33.00 -8.76
CA GLY A 13 -49.59 33.03 -8.93
C GLY A 13 -48.87 33.40 -7.64
N LEU A 14 -49.44 34.32 -6.85
CA LEU A 14 -48.88 34.71 -5.56
C LEU A 14 -48.91 33.55 -4.55
N VAL A 15 -49.99 32.78 -4.53
CA VAL A 15 -50.10 31.57 -3.70
C VAL A 15 -49.05 30.53 -4.09
N VAL A 16 -48.82 30.31 -5.39
CA VAL A 16 -47.78 29.39 -5.87
C VAL A 16 -46.39 29.85 -5.45
N CYS A 17 -46.07 31.15 -5.58
CA CYS A 17 -44.78 31.68 -5.14
C CYS A 17 -44.57 31.51 -3.64
N VAL A 18 -45.60 31.76 -2.82
CA VAL A 18 -45.53 31.57 -1.37
C VAL A 18 -45.34 30.09 -1.03
N LEU A 19 -46.06 29.18 -1.68
CA LEU A 19 -45.89 27.73 -1.52
C LEU A 19 -44.47 27.27 -1.86
N MET A 20 -43.89 27.77 -2.95
CA MET A 20 -42.51 27.47 -3.35
C MET A 20 -41.49 27.98 -2.32
N ILE A 21 -41.69 29.17 -1.77
CA ILE A 21 -40.84 29.73 -0.71
C ILE A 21 -40.97 28.91 0.57
N VAL A 22 -42.18 28.51 0.96
CA VAL A 22 -42.41 27.67 2.14
C VAL A 22 -41.77 26.30 1.96
N LEU A 23 -41.91 25.65 0.79
CA LEU A 23 -41.26 24.38 0.48
C LEU A 23 -39.74 24.51 0.48
N PHE A 24 -39.20 25.60 -0.04
CA PHE A 24 -37.76 25.88 -0.01
C PHE A 24 -37.25 26.08 1.41
N LEU A 25 -37.98 26.82 2.25
CA LEU A 25 -37.65 27.00 3.66
C LEU A 25 -37.76 25.68 4.43
N LEU A 26 -38.78 24.86 4.15
CA LEU A 26 -38.90 23.51 4.72
C LEU A 26 -37.78 22.59 4.25
N TYR A 27 -37.33 22.68 3.01
CA TYR A 27 -36.16 21.97 2.49
C TYR A 27 -34.89 22.38 3.24
N LEU A 28 -34.66 23.69 3.41
CA LEU A 28 -33.54 24.23 4.19
C LEU A 28 -33.62 23.83 5.67
N ARG A 29 -34.82 23.74 6.24
CA ARG A 29 -35.04 23.31 7.64
C ARG A 29 -34.97 21.81 7.84
N SER A 30 -35.30 21.02 6.82
CA SER A 30 -35.31 19.55 6.87
C SER A 30 -33.91 18.97 6.97
N GLY A 31 -32.84 19.75 6.76
CA GLY A 31 -31.46 19.32 6.96
C GLY A 31 -31.02 18.12 6.12
N LYS A 32 -31.86 17.67 5.19
CA LYS A 32 -31.55 16.57 4.27
C LYS A 32 -30.75 17.14 3.11
N ARG A 33 -29.43 17.15 3.26
CA ARG A 33 -28.54 17.16 2.10
C ARG A 33 -28.91 15.96 1.22
N PRO A 34 -28.81 16.07 -0.12
CA PRO A 34 -28.81 14.90 -0.97
C PRO A 34 -27.73 13.95 -0.44
N GLU A 35 -28.08 12.69 -0.20
CA GLU A 35 -27.13 11.63 0.13
C GLU A 35 -26.24 11.39 -1.10
N ASP A 36 -25.15 12.14 -1.20
CA ASP A 36 -23.94 11.62 -1.82
C ASP A 36 -23.35 10.58 -0.84
N PRO A 37 -22.94 9.39 -1.30
CA PRO A 37 -22.29 8.40 -0.45
C PRO A 37 -20.84 8.85 -0.18
N GLU A 38 -20.69 9.95 0.53
CA GLU A 38 -19.41 10.52 0.94
C GLU A 38 -19.27 10.37 2.46
N TYR A 39 -18.66 9.25 2.83
CA TYR A 39 -17.81 9.03 4.01
C TYR A 39 -17.96 10.07 5.13
N VAL A 40 -18.78 9.75 6.14
CA VAL A 40 -18.82 10.49 7.41
C VAL A 40 -17.49 10.30 8.13
N PHE A 41 -16.50 11.13 7.81
CA PHE A 41 -15.31 11.31 8.64
C PHE A 41 -15.74 12.17 9.84
N GLN A 42 -16.04 11.50 10.95
CA GLN A 42 -16.45 12.14 12.18
C GLN A 42 -15.33 13.06 12.67
N LYS A 43 -15.65 14.35 12.73
CA LYS A 43 -14.80 15.47 13.12
C LYS A 43 -14.49 15.44 14.62
N THR A 44 -13.75 14.42 15.08
CA THR A 44 -13.41 14.23 16.51
C THR A 44 -11.92 13.97 16.78
N SER A 45 -11.06 13.75 15.78
CA SER A 45 -9.69 13.23 16.03
C SER A 45 -8.54 14.24 15.99
N LEU A 46 -8.76 15.55 16.16
CA LEU A 46 -7.67 16.55 16.09
C LEU A 46 -6.58 16.40 17.19
N ASN A 47 -6.71 15.43 18.11
CA ASN A 47 -5.75 15.17 19.18
C ASN A 47 -5.31 13.70 19.30
N GLU A 48 -5.77 12.82 18.41
CA GLU A 48 -5.38 11.40 18.50
C GLU A 48 -4.00 11.22 17.88
N LYS A 49 -3.09 10.61 18.65
CA LYS A 49 -1.71 10.39 18.23
C LYS A 49 -1.44 8.90 18.07
N VAL A 50 -0.74 8.55 17.02
CA VAL A 50 -0.25 7.19 16.79
C VAL A 50 1.21 7.07 17.20
N ASN A 51 1.54 6.00 17.94
CA ASN A 51 2.91 5.68 18.30
C ASN A 51 3.61 4.98 17.13
N LEU A 52 4.58 5.67 16.53
CA LEU A 52 5.27 5.22 15.31
C LEU A 52 6.11 3.95 15.53
N LYS A 53 6.68 3.76 16.73
CA LYS A 53 7.41 2.53 17.07
C LYS A 53 6.47 1.31 17.09
N LYS A 54 5.31 1.43 17.73
CA LYS A 54 4.31 0.36 17.74
C LYS A 54 3.79 0.07 16.33
N LEU A 55 3.58 1.12 15.53
CA LEU A 55 3.14 0.98 14.15
C LEU A 55 4.19 0.27 13.29
N LEU A 56 5.49 0.57 13.47
CA LEU A 56 6.59 -0.14 12.80
C LEU A 56 6.56 -1.65 13.12
N ILE A 57 6.43 -1.99 14.41
CA ILE A 57 6.38 -3.38 14.86
C ILE A 57 5.19 -4.12 14.23
N ALA A 58 4.00 -3.51 14.26
CA ALA A 58 2.82 -4.09 13.65
C ALA A 58 2.94 -4.20 12.12
N ALA A 59 3.58 -3.22 11.45
CA ALA A 59 3.84 -3.26 10.01
C ALA A 59 4.79 -4.40 9.62
N ILE A 60 5.84 -4.65 10.41
CA ILE A 60 6.75 -5.79 10.24
C ILE A 60 5.97 -7.10 10.39
N GLN A 61 5.19 -7.23 11.48
CA GLN A 61 4.38 -8.42 11.73
C GLN A 61 3.35 -8.67 10.63
N ALA A 62 2.73 -7.60 10.10
CA ALA A 62 1.78 -7.68 9.00
C ALA A 62 2.48 -8.25 7.75
N ALA A 63 3.59 -7.66 7.30
CA ALA A 63 4.34 -8.14 6.13
C ALA A 63 4.72 -9.62 6.26
N GLU A 64 5.27 -10.03 7.39
CA GLU A 64 5.62 -11.43 7.66
C GLU A 64 4.40 -12.35 7.69
N SER A 65 3.27 -11.88 8.25
CA SER A 65 2.02 -12.64 8.29
C SER A 65 1.45 -12.85 6.88
N GLY A 66 1.46 -11.81 6.06
CA GLY A 66 1.11 -11.89 4.64
C GLY A 66 1.98 -12.92 3.91
N GLY A 67 3.30 -12.81 4.07
CA GLY A 67 4.26 -13.73 3.48
C GLY A 67 4.01 -15.20 3.86
N ARG A 68 3.70 -15.48 5.14
CA ARG A 68 3.31 -16.82 5.59
C ARG A 68 2.07 -17.34 4.87
N GLU A 69 1.06 -16.50 4.66
CA GLU A 69 -0.14 -16.90 3.92
C GLU A 69 0.14 -17.14 2.44
N VAL A 70 1.00 -16.34 1.81
CA VAL A 70 1.46 -16.55 0.43
C VAL A 70 2.13 -17.91 0.27
N VAL A 71 3.07 -18.25 1.17
CA VAL A 71 3.74 -19.57 1.18
C VAL A 71 2.75 -20.70 1.37
N LYS A 72 1.79 -20.58 2.30
CA LYS A 72 0.76 -21.61 2.53
C LYS A 72 -0.08 -21.88 1.29
N VAL A 73 -0.47 -20.84 0.54
CA VAL A 73 -1.24 -21.02 -0.70
C VAL A 73 -0.38 -21.71 -1.76
N TYR A 74 0.87 -21.28 -1.92
CA TYR A 74 1.78 -21.90 -2.89
C TYR A 74 1.99 -23.40 -2.61
N LEU A 75 2.27 -23.76 -1.36
CA LEU A 75 2.50 -25.15 -0.95
C LEU A 75 1.26 -26.05 -1.08
N ASN A 76 0.05 -25.46 -1.00
CA ASN A 76 -1.19 -26.20 -1.24
C ASN A 76 -1.40 -26.55 -2.73
N GLY A 77 -0.65 -25.95 -3.65
CA GLY A 77 -0.64 -26.28 -5.08
C GLY A 77 -1.85 -25.79 -5.89
N ASN A 78 -2.85 -25.19 -5.26
CA ASN A 78 -3.99 -24.57 -5.94
C ASN A 78 -4.01 -23.06 -5.68
N LEU A 79 -3.54 -22.29 -6.68
CA LEU A 79 -3.48 -20.83 -6.60
C LEU A 79 -4.85 -20.17 -6.82
N ASN A 80 -5.80 -20.86 -7.47
CA ASN A 80 -7.09 -20.31 -7.90
C ASN A 80 -6.94 -18.95 -8.63
N GLU A 81 -6.00 -18.89 -9.58
CA GLU A 81 -5.71 -17.69 -10.37
C GLU A 81 -6.95 -17.17 -11.10
N LYS A 82 -7.15 -15.86 -11.02
CA LYS A 82 -8.20 -15.09 -11.67
C LYS A 82 -7.58 -13.85 -12.29
N SER A 83 -8.35 -13.16 -13.12
CA SER A 83 -7.95 -11.89 -13.72
C SER A 83 -8.75 -10.73 -13.12
N LYS A 84 -8.05 -9.66 -12.72
CA LYS A 84 -8.64 -8.35 -12.38
C LYS A 84 -9.02 -7.55 -13.63
N GLY A 85 -8.64 -8.03 -14.82
CA GLY A 85 -8.84 -7.38 -16.10
C GLY A 85 -7.54 -7.31 -16.89
N LYS A 86 -7.39 -6.24 -17.66
CA LYS A 86 -6.16 -5.95 -18.38
C LYS A 86 -5.45 -4.74 -17.79
N THR A 87 -4.12 -4.79 -17.75
CA THR A 87 -3.31 -3.60 -17.49
C THR A 87 -3.49 -2.60 -18.62
N PHE A 88 -2.99 -1.38 -18.44
CA PHE A 88 -3.09 -0.33 -19.46
C PHE A 88 -2.38 -0.73 -20.77
N GLU A 89 -1.34 -1.53 -20.66
CA GLU A 89 -0.54 -2.11 -21.74
C GLU A 89 -1.25 -3.30 -22.41
N GLY A 90 -2.41 -3.71 -21.90
CA GLY A 90 -3.22 -4.81 -22.45
C GLY A 90 -2.84 -6.20 -21.96
N ALA A 91 -1.90 -6.32 -21.02
CA ALA A 91 -1.50 -7.58 -20.39
C ALA A 91 -2.56 -8.04 -19.37
N ASN A 92 -2.62 -9.34 -19.08
CA ASN A 92 -3.49 -9.85 -18.00
C ASN A 92 -3.00 -9.30 -16.64
N ASP A 93 -3.94 -8.95 -15.76
CA ASP A 93 -3.64 -8.54 -14.38
C ASP A 93 -4.09 -9.66 -13.42
N PRO A 94 -3.21 -10.61 -13.07
CA PRO A 94 -3.59 -11.79 -12.29
C PRO A 94 -3.85 -11.43 -10.82
N VAL A 95 -4.70 -12.24 -10.19
CA VAL A 95 -4.92 -12.25 -8.74
C VAL A 95 -5.20 -13.69 -8.31
N THR A 96 -4.66 -14.10 -7.17
CA THR A 96 -4.74 -15.47 -6.65
C THR A 96 -5.33 -15.50 -5.24
N ASP A 97 -5.56 -16.70 -4.72
CA ASP A 97 -5.91 -16.85 -3.30
C ASP A 97 -4.79 -16.38 -2.36
N ALA A 98 -3.54 -16.30 -2.83
CA ALA A 98 -2.41 -15.82 -2.05
C ALA A 98 -2.52 -14.31 -1.79
N ASP A 99 -2.82 -13.51 -2.82
CA ASP A 99 -3.06 -12.06 -2.72
C ASP A 99 -4.17 -11.79 -1.70
N MET A 100 -5.28 -12.52 -1.82
CA MET A 100 -6.45 -12.35 -0.96
C MET A 100 -6.18 -12.75 0.50
N ARG A 101 -5.54 -13.89 0.74
CA ARG A 101 -5.23 -14.35 2.11
C ARG A 101 -4.18 -13.47 2.77
N SER A 102 -3.17 -13.06 2.00
CA SER A 102 -2.15 -12.12 2.46
C SER A 102 -2.77 -10.77 2.83
N HIS A 103 -3.65 -10.23 1.97
CA HIS A 103 -4.43 -9.03 2.27
C HIS A 103 -5.21 -9.18 3.59
N CYS A 104 -5.95 -10.27 3.77
CA CYS A 104 -6.71 -10.46 5.00
C CYS A 104 -5.81 -10.46 6.24
N ALA A 105 -4.66 -11.14 6.19
CA ALA A 105 -3.73 -11.22 7.31
C ALA A 105 -3.08 -9.86 7.61
N MET A 106 -2.69 -9.10 6.58
CA MET A 106 -2.02 -7.82 6.71
C MET A 106 -2.98 -6.70 7.11
N TYR A 107 -4.05 -6.51 6.35
CA TYR A 107 -4.98 -5.40 6.52
C TYR A 107 -5.68 -5.45 7.87
N TYR A 108 -6.25 -6.61 8.24
CA TYR A 108 -7.02 -6.71 9.48
C TYR A 108 -6.14 -6.74 10.74
N SER A 109 -4.90 -7.25 10.68
CA SER A 109 -3.99 -7.15 11.82
C SER A 109 -3.58 -5.71 12.13
N LEU A 110 -3.53 -4.85 11.10
CA LEU A 110 -3.26 -3.41 11.27
C LEU A 110 -4.50 -2.63 11.67
N VAL A 111 -5.66 -2.89 11.05
CA VAL A 111 -6.93 -2.21 11.40
C VAL A 111 -7.37 -2.52 12.83
N ASP A 112 -7.18 -3.75 13.30
CA ASP A 112 -7.52 -4.15 14.68
C ASP A 112 -6.69 -3.39 15.72
N GLN A 113 -5.40 -3.19 15.44
CA GLN A 113 -4.46 -2.49 16.35
C GLN A 113 -4.49 -0.96 16.21
N PHE A 114 -4.83 -0.45 15.02
CA PHE A 114 -4.81 0.96 14.67
C PHE A 114 -6.08 1.37 13.89
N PRO A 115 -7.26 1.33 14.53
CA PRO A 115 -8.55 1.55 13.85
C PRO A 115 -8.68 2.92 13.20
N ASP A 116 -8.02 3.95 13.75
CA ASP A 116 -8.11 5.33 13.28
C ASP A 116 -7.03 5.68 12.23
N VAL A 117 -6.03 4.81 12.03
CA VAL A 117 -5.00 5.02 11.01
C VAL A 117 -5.55 4.70 9.62
N LYS A 118 -5.31 5.59 8.66
CA LYS A 118 -5.71 5.35 7.26
C LYS A 118 -4.85 4.24 6.65
N ILE A 119 -5.42 3.06 6.47
CA ILE A 119 -4.77 1.91 5.83
C ILE A 119 -5.37 1.68 4.44
N ILE A 120 -4.51 1.64 3.42
CA ILE A 120 -4.86 1.41 2.01
C ILE A 120 -4.12 0.16 1.54
N SER A 121 -4.84 -0.81 0.98
CA SER A 121 -4.28 -2.01 0.39
C SER A 121 -4.71 -2.15 -1.07
N GLU A 122 -3.87 -2.79 -1.89
CA GLU A 122 -4.23 -3.10 -3.28
C GLU A 122 -5.58 -3.84 -3.40
N GLU A 123 -5.79 -4.87 -2.57
CA GLU A 123 -6.95 -5.78 -2.70
C GLU A 123 -8.21 -5.28 -1.96
N VAL A 124 -8.63 -4.05 -2.23
CA VAL A 124 -9.77 -3.35 -1.57
C VAL A 124 -11.10 -4.10 -1.59
N HIS A 125 -11.33 -4.98 -2.57
CA HIS A 125 -12.58 -5.75 -2.70
C HIS A 125 -12.59 -7.08 -1.92
N ALA A 126 -11.55 -7.36 -1.13
CA ALA A 126 -11.46 -8.55 -0.29
C ALA A 126 -12.36 -8.54 0.96
N ARG A 127 -12.91 -7.38 1.33
CA ARG A 127 -13.62 -7.17 2.61
C ARG A 127 -14.68 -8.22 2.94
N GLU A 128 -15.51 -8.60 1.97
CA GLU A 128 -16.59 -9.59 2.17
C GLU A 128 -16.06 -11.02 2.41
N LYS A 129 -14.88 -11.36 1.86
CA LYS A 129 -14.28 -12.70 1.95
C LYS A 129 -13.44 -12.91 3.20
N CYS A 130 -12.85 -11.84 3.75
CA CYS A 130 -12.00 -11.94 4.93
C CYS A 130 -12.80 -12.16 6.23
N GLN A 131 -13.97 -11.53 6.35
CA GLN A 131 -14.78 -11.55 7.57
C GLN A 131 -15.42 -12.92 7.86
N THR A 132 -15.75 -13.70 6.83
CA THR A 132 -16.37 -15.03 6.98
C THR A 132 -15.45 -16.05 7.66
N LYS A 133 -14.12 -15.88 7.59
CA LYS A 133 -13.14 -16.77 8.26
C LYS A 133 -12.79 -16.33 9.68
N MET A 134 -12.77 -15.02 9.97
CA MET A 134 -12.45 -14.49 11.31
C MET A 134 -13.56 -14.81 12.34
N ALA A 135 -14.83 -14.81 11.93
CA ALA A 135 -15.95 -15.20 12.80
C ALA A 135 -15.96 -16.70 13.16
N SER A 136 -15.29 -17.55 12.39
CA SER A 136 -15.16 -18.99 12.68
C SER A 136 -13.95 -19.31 13.56
N ALA A 137 -13.00 -18.38 13.71
CA ALA A 137 -11.81 -18.54 14.56
C ALA A 137 -12.05 -18.07 16.01
N THR A 138 -13.17 -17.39 16.30
CA THR A 138 -13.47 -16.80 17.62
C THR A 138 -14.04 -17.79 18.64
N LYS A 139 -14.02 -19.10 18.36
CA LYS A 139 -14.38 -20.16 19.32
C LYS A 139 -13.20 -21.06 19.63
N SER A 140 -12.06 -20.49 19.99
CA SER A 140 -11.10 -21.19 20.84
C SER A 140 -10.15 -20.20 21.50
N THR A 141 -9.81 -20.52 22.75
CA THR A 141 -8.78 -19.94 23.62
C THR A 141 -8.98 -18.51 24.13
N THR A 142 -9.45 -18.46 25.38
CA THR A 142 -8.80 -17.67 26.44
C THR A 142 -7.29 -17.69 26.29
N ASP A 143 -6.66 -16.54 26.06
CA ASP A 143 -5.34 -16.20 26.60
C ASP A 143 -5.05 -14.71 26.36
N SER A 144 -4.43 -14.13 27.38
CA SER A 144 -3.71 -12.86 27.54
C SER A 144 -3.55 -11.89 26.35
N PRO A 145 -3.40 -10.56 26.62
CA PRO A 145 -2.99 -9.60 25.60
C PRO A 145 -1.74 -10.14 24.93
N VAL A 146 -1.78 -10.31 23.60
CA VAL A 146 -0.61 -10.65 22.79
C VAL A 146 0.45 -9.61 23.11
N GLU A 147 1.42 -9.98 23.94
CA GLU A 147 2.61 -9.17 24.14
C GLU A 147 3.22 -8.93 22.76
N LEU A 148 3.58 -7.68 22.48
CA LEU A 148 4.40 -7.30 21.33
C LEU A 148 5.79 -7.96 21.45
N SER A 149 5.87 -9.28 21.32
CA SER A 149 7.11 -10.03 21.19
C SER A 149 7.36 -10.32 19.71
N SER A 150 7.42 -9.26 18.91
CA SER A 150 8.25 -9.34 17.72
C SER A 150 9.68 -9.61 18.20
N ASN A 151 10.26 -10.74 17.81
CA ASN A 151 11.69 -11.05 17.97
C ASN A 151 12.62 -10.04 17.23
N ASN A 152 12.07 -8.94 16.72
CA ASN A 152 12.79 -7.82 16.13
C ASN A 152 13.34 -6.92 17.23
N ILE A 153 14.47 -7.33 17.81
CA ILE A 153 15.18 -6.62 18.88
C ILE A 153 15.50 -5.19 18.43
N GLU A 154 15.81 -4.98 17.15
CA GLU A 154 16.18 -3.69 16.60
C GLU A 154 15.02 -2.68 16.63
N ALA A 155 13.81 -3.08 16.19
CA ALA A 155 12.64 -2.21 16.26
C ALA A 155 12.25 -1.90 17.72
N ASN A 156 12.42 -2.88 18.62
CA ASN A 156 12.17 -2.72 20.05
C ASN A 156 13.16 -1.76 20.74
N ALA A 157 14.36 -1.58 20.18
CA ALA A 157 15.36 -0.64 20.70
C ALA A 157 15.09 0.83 20.32
N MET A 158 14.20 1.10 19.36
CA MET A 158 13.93 2.46 18.88
C MET A 158 13.22 3.33 19.92
N HIS A 159 13.47 4.64 19.86
CA HIS A 159 12.74 5.63 20.66
C HIS A 159 11.30 5.77 20.17
N ALA A 160 10.37 5.97 21.09
CA ALA A 160 8.98 6.18 20.75
C ALA A 160 8.77 7.63 20.27
N GLU A 161 8.26 7.77 19.06
CA GLU A 161 7.74 9.03 18.51
C GLU A 161 6.22 8.90 18.32
N SER A 162 5.49 10.01 18.44
CA SER A 162 4.05 10.01 18.16
C SER A 162 3.64 11.22 17.35
N VAL A 163 2.83 10.97 16.33
CA VAL A 163 2.34 11.97 15.36
C VAL A 163 0.82 11.96 15.32
N PRO A 164 0.16 13.04 14.88
CA PRO A 164 -1.28 13.05 14.67
C PRO A 164 -1.72 11.92 13.75
N VAL A 165 -2.81 11.24 14.08
CA VAL A 165 -3.28 10.07 13.32
C VAL A 165 -3.66 10.44 11.88
N GLU A 166 -4.20 11.64 11.67
CA GLU A 166 -4.59 12.18 10.37
C GLU A 166 -3.42 12.37 9.40
N ASP A 167 -2.21 12.51 9.95
CA ASP A 167 -0.98 12.64 9.17
C ASP A 167 -0.49 11.28 8.65
N VAL A 168 -0.99 10.17 9.20
CA VAL A 168 -0.47 8.83 8.88
C VAL A 168 -1.32 8.13 7.83
N THR A 169 -0.65 7.63 6.80
CA THR A 169 -1.23 6.71 5.83
C THR A 169 -0.33 5.48 5.69
N VAL A 170 -0.93 4.30 5.81
CA VAL A 170 -0.26 3.02 5.59
C VAL A 170 -0.65 2.47 4.22
N TRP A 171 0.32 2.08 3.42
CA TRP A 171 0.11 1.40 2.13
C TRP A 171 0.55 -0.05 2.22
N ILE A 172 -0.28 -0.96 1.72
CA ILE A 172 -0.05 -2.41 1.75
C ILE A 172 -0.10 -2.96 0.33
N ASP A 173 0.98 -3.63 -0.06
CA ASP A 173 0.98 -4.57 -1.17
C ASP A 173 0.99 -6.00 -0.57
N PRO A 174 -0.12 -6.74 -0.67
CA PRO A 174 -0.21 -8.05 -0.05
C PRO A 174 0.58 -9.13 -0.80
N LEU A 175 0.86 -8.94 -2.09
CA LEU A 175 1.66 -9.86 -2.89
C LEU A 175 2.18 -9.09 -4.12
N ASP A 176 3.39 -8.58 -4.01
CA ASP A 176 4.10 -8.00 -5.15
C ASP A 176 4.64 -9.12 -6.02
N ALA A 177 4.55 -8.93 -7.34
CA ALA A 177 4.91 -9.90 -8.38
C ALA A 177 3.92 -11.07 -8.55
N THR A 178 2.60 -10.83 -8.51
CA THR A 178 1.57 -11.86 -8.74
C THR A 178 1.76 -12.63 -10.04
N GLN A 179 2.16 -11.96 -11.12
CA GLN A 179 2.48 -12.62 -12.39
C GLN A 179 3.63 -13.63 -12.22
N GLU A 180 4.74 -13.21 -11.63
CA GLU A 180 5.88 -14.10 -11.36
C GLU A 180 5.54 -15.22 -10.36
N PHE A 181 4.67 -14.95 -9.38
CA PHE A 181 4.17 -15.96 -8.46
C PHE A 181 3.41 -17.08 -9.19
N THR A 182 2.54 -16.73 -10.14
CA THR A 182 1.79 -17.72 -10.96
C THR A 182 2.70 -18.56 -11.86
N GLU A 183 3.88 -18.03 -12.19
CA GLU A 183 4.89 -18.67 -13.03
C GLU A 183 5.96 -19.43 -12.20
N SER A 184 5.76 -19.57 -10.88
CA SER A 184 6.74 -20.18 -9.96
C SER A 184 8.11 -19.48 -9.94
N LEU A 185 8.18 -18.20 -10.34
CA LEU A 185 9.38 -17.35 -10.24
C LEU A 185 9.42 -16.66 -8.87
N LEU A 186 9.52 -17.47 -7.82
CA LEU A 186 9.28 -17.08 -6.43
C LEU A 186 10.29 -16.07 -5.87
N ASP A 187 11.46 -15.94 -6.49
CA ASP A 187 12.49 -14.99 -6.05
C ASP A 187 12.06 -13.52 -6.12
N TYR A 188 11.08 -13.22 -6.98
CA TYR A 188 10.55 -11.87 -7.17
C TYR A 188 9.45 -11.51 -6.18
N VAL A 189 8.87 -12.49 -5.50
CA VAL A 189 7.67 -12.31 -4.70
C VAL A 189 8.02 -11.63 -3.39
N THR A 190 7.30 -10.55 -3.06
CA THR A 190 7.43 -9.87 -1.78
C THR A 190 6.08 -9.48 -1.20
N THR A 191 6.02 -9.22 0.11
CA THR A 191 4.90 -8.52 0.74
C THR A 191 5.43 -7.21 1.30
N MET A 192 4.68 -6.12 1.12
CA MET A 192 5.18 -4.78 1.43
C MET A 192 4.22 -3.98 2.29
N VAL A 193 4.80 -3.24 3.24
CA VAL A 193 4.10 -2.26 4.05
C VAL A 193 4.90 -0.97 4.06
N CYS A 194 4.23 0.15 3.83
CA CYS A 194 4.81 1.48 3.94
C CYS A 194 4.02 2.31 4.93
N VAL A 195 4.73 3.05 5.78
CA VAL A 195 4.13 4.10 6.62
C VAL A 195 4.58 5.45 6.07
N ALA A 196 3.62 6.26 5.65
CA ALA A 196 3.85 7.64 5.23
C ALA A 196 3.27 8.62 6.26
N VAL A 197 4.05 9.64 6.60
CA VAL A 197 3.62 10.75 7.48
C VAL A 197 3.58 12.02 6.63
N ARG A 198 2.41 12.68 6.59
CA ARG A 198 2.13 13.85 5.74
C ARG A 198 2.49 13.61 4.26
N GLY A 199 2.20 12.40 3.79
CA GLY A 199 2.47 11.97 2.41
C GLY A 199 3.93 11.62 2.10
N VAL A 200 4.84 11.70 3.07
CA VAL A 200 6.25 11.32 2.91
C VAL A 200 6.48 9.92 3.47
N PRO A 201 7.02 8.96 2.70
CA PRO A 201 7.39 7.63 3.21
C PRO A 201 8.47 7.75 4.29
N VAL A 202 8.14 7.31 5.51
CA VAL A 202 9.06 7.34 6.68
C VAL A 202 9.49 5.96 7.13
N MET A 203 8.68 4.94 6.88
CA MET A 203 9.02 3.54 7.12
C MET A 203 8.66 2.70 5.92
N GLY A 204 9.56 1.79 5.56
CA GLY A 204 9.37 0.82 4.50
C GLY A 204 9.72 -0.56 5.00
N ILE A 205 8.83 -1.52 4.75
CA ILE A 205 9.00 -2.93 5.07
C ILE A 205 8.81 -3.70 3.76
N ILE A 206 9.82 -4.49 3.38
CA ILE A 206 9.75 -5.45 2.28
C ILE A 206 10.12 -6.81 2.86
N HIS A 207 9.19 -7.75 2.82
CA HIS A 207 9.39 -9.12 3.25
C HIS A 207 9.48 -10.04 2.03
N LYS A 208 10.56 -10.80 1.93
CA LYS A 208 10.76 -11.85 0.92
C LYS A 208 10.43 -13.21 1.57
N PRO A 209 9.27 -13.82 1.25
CA PRO A 209 8.82 -15.03 1.92
C PRO A 209 9.46 -16.33 1.36
N PHE A 210 10.04 -16.28 0.16
CA PHE A 210 10.68 -17.42 -0.51
C PHE A 210 12.20 -17.27 -0.57
N GLY A 211 12.92 -18.40 -0.67
CA GLY A 211 14.38 -18.49 -0.60
C GLY A 211 14.81 -19.58 0.38
N ASP A 212 16.10 -19.65 0.71
CA ASP A 212 16.61 -20.59 1.72
C ASP A 212 15.95 -20.35 3.09
N LEU A 213 15.79 -19.08 3.45
CA LEU A 213 15.07 -18.61 4.62
C LEU A 213 14.28 -17.33 4.28
N PRO A 214 13.09 -17.12 4.87
CA PRO A 214 12.35 -15.88 4.70
C PRO A 214 13.12 -14.70 5.33
N GLN A 215 13.09 -13.55 4.67
CA GLN A 215 13.86 -12.37 5.07
C GLN A 215 13.00 -11.11 5.10
N THR A 216 13.14 -10.31 6.16
CA THR A 216 12.44 -9.03 6.30
C THR A 216 13.43 -7.86 6.30
N TYR A 217 13.28 -6.97 5.33
CA TYR A 217 14.04 -5.73 5.21
C TYR A 217 13.14 -4.59 5.66
N TRP A 218 13.59 -3.80 6.63
CA TRP A 218 12.84 -2.62 7.02
C TRP A 218 13.73 -1.44 7.35
N SER A 219 13.16 -0.25 7.24
CA SER A 219 13.78 1.00 7.64
C SER A 219 12.78 1.93 8.31
N TRP A 220 13.30 2.78 9.19
CA TRP A 220 12.64 3.97 9.71
C TRP A 220 13.61 5.13 9.54
N ASN A 221 13.28 6.03 8.60
CA ASN A 221 14.11 7.17 8.23
C ASN A 221 14.51 7.98 9.47
N ASN A 222 15.82 8.29 9.58
CA ASN A 222 16.46 8.99 10.70
C ASN A 222 16.43 8.27 12.07
N HIS A 223 16.03 6.99 12.13
CA HIS A 223 15.95 6.23 13.38
C HIS A 223 16.76 4.93 13.31
N GLY A 224 16.53 4.10 12.30
CA GLY A 224 17.22 2.82 12.18
C GLY A 224 16.71 1.94 11.06
N MET A 225 17.32 0.77 10.90
CA MET A 225 16.96 -0.22 9.90
C MET A 225 17.26 -1.64 10.42
N SER A 226 16.70 -2.66 9.75
CA SER A 226 16.98 -4.05 10.10
C SER A 226 18.44 -4.43 9.85
N SER A 227 18.96 -5.37 10.64
CA SER A 227 20.28 -5.96 10.40
C SER A 227 20.41 -6.56 8.99
N SER A 228 19.35 -7.22 8.48
CA SER A 228 19.30 -7.72 7.11
C SER A 228 19.48 -6.62 6.07
N LEU A 229 18.86 -5.44 6.25
CA LEU A 229 19.04 -4.30 5.33
C LEU A 229 20.45 -3.70 5.44
N LEU A 230 20.99 -3.62 6.65
CA LEU A 230 22.37 -3.15 6.86
C LEU A 230 23.40 -4.07 6.19
N LEU A 231 23.23 -5.39 6.32
CA LEU A 231 24.09 -6.39 5.67
C LEU A 231 23.97 -6.33 4.15
N LEU A 232 22.75 -6.20 3.63
CA LEU A 232 22.47 -6.04 2.21
C LEU A 232 23.23 -4.83 1.62
N ASN A 233 23.22 -3.69 2.31
CA ASN A 233 23.92 -2.48 1.85
C ASN A 233 25.45 -2.61 1.94
N LYS A 234 25.97 -3.37 2.92
CA LYS A 234 27.43 -3.57 3.10
C LYS A 234 28.02 -4.56 2.10
N ALA A 235 27.23 -5.47 1.55
CA ALA A 235 27.66 -6.47 0.57
C ALA A 235 28.02 -5.89 -0.82
N ARG A 236 28.39 -4.61 -0.88
CA ARG A 236 28.75 -3.87 -2.09
C ARG A 236 29.74 -4.69 -2.92
N SER A 237 29.26 -5.22 -4.04
CA SER A 237 30.15 -5.75 -5.07
C SER A 237 30.93 -4.58 -5.67
N ASP A 238 32.17 -4.84 -6.08
CA ASP A 238 32.96 -3.87 -6.84
C ASP A 238 32.09 -3.38 -8.01
N ALA A 239 31.86 -2.07 -8.06
CA ALA A 239 30.97 -1.48 -9.04
C ALA A 239 31.50 -1.82 -10.43
N SER A 240 30.76 -2.64 -11.18
CA SER A 240 31.07 -2.90 -12.58
C SER A 240 31.14 -1.58 -13.33
N GLU A 241 32.16 -1.42 -14.19
CA GLU A 241 32.31 -0.20 -15.00
C GLU A 241 31.11 0.03 -15.94
N THR A 242 30.33 -1.01 -16.24
CA THR A 242 29.12 -0.91 -17.07
C THR A 242 27.88 -0.70 -16.19
N PRO A 243 27.17 0.44 -16.30
CA PRO A 243 25.93 0.68 -15.58
C PRO A 243 24.91 -0.41 -15.90
N SER A 244 24.31 -0.98 -14.85
CA SER A 244 23.23 -1.96 -15.01
C SER A 244 21.91 -1.40 -14.52
N ILE A 245 20.88 -1.54 -15.34
CA ILE A 245 19.56 -0.95 -15.11
C ILE A 245 18.53 -2.06 -15.12
N MET A 246 17.81 -2.19 -14.01
CA MET A 246 16.74 -3.15 -13.87
C MET A 246 15.43 -2.53 -14.36
N VAL A 247 14.66 -3.30 -15.13
CA VAL A 247 13.38 -2.89 -15.71
C VAL A 247 12.33 -3.97 -15.45
N SER A 248 11.05 -3.62 -15.59
CA SER A 248 9.97 -4.60 -15.44
C SER A 248 10.09 -5.71 -16.49
N ARG A 249 10.00 -6.97 -16.07
CA ARG A 249 9.90 -8.14 -16.95
C ARG A 249 8.54 -8.20 -17.63
N SER A 250 7.47 -8.07 -16.84
CA SER A 250 6.09 -8.25 -17.28
C SER A 250 5.48 -6.98 -17.91
N HIS A 251 6.12 -5.82 -17.69
CA HIS A 251 5.71 -4.53 -18.26
C HIS A 251 6.90 -3.77 -18.88
N ALA A 252 7.69 -4.45 -19.72
CA ALA A 252 8.92 -3.87 -20.28
C ALA A 252 8.68 -2.70 -21.26
N GLY A 253 7.54 -2.69 -21.97
CA GLY A 253 7.19 -1.65 -22.96
C GLY A 253 8.33 -1.32 -23.92
N THR A 254 8.58 -0.02 -24.13
CA THR A 254 9.68 0.55 -24.93
C THR A 254 10.90 0.94 -24.08
N VAL A 255 10.92 0.60 -22.79
CA VAL A 255 11.92 1.09 -21.81
C VAL A 255 13.34 0.79 -22.27
N LYS A 256 13.59 -0.44 -22.73
CA LYS A 256 14.93 -0.86 -23.15
C LYS A 256 15.45 -0.01 -24.31
N SER A 257 14.65 0.19 -25.35
CA SER A 257 15.04 1.01 -26.50
C SER A 257 15.22 2.48 -26.12
N GLU A 258 14.37 3.01 -25.23
CA GLU A 258 14.49 4.39 -24.76
C GLU A 258 15.75 4.60 -23.92
N LEU A 259 16.05 3.68 -23.00
CA LEU A 259 17.26 3.69 -22.19
C LEU A 259 18.52 3.64 -23.07
N MET A 260 18.57 2.72 -24.04
CA MET A 260 19.71 2.60 -24.96
C MET A 260 19.87 3.86 -25.83
N SER A 261 18.76 4.50 -26.23
CA SER A 261 18.81 5.75 -26.99
C SER A 261 19.30 6.93 -26.15
N LYS A 262 19.06 6.95 -24.84
CA LYS A 262 19.38 8.08 -23.95
C LYS A 262 20.73 7.96 -23.26
N LEU A 263 21.09 6.75 -22.83
CA LEU A 263 22.29 6.47 -22.03
C LEU A 263 23.40 5.82 -22.86
N GLY A 264 23.13 5.48 -24.13
CA GLY A 264 24.06 4.82 -25.04
C GLY A 264 24.01 3.29 -24.94
N PRO A 265 24.75 2.60 -25.82
CA PRO A 265 24.74 1.14 -25.91
C PRO A 265 25.47 0.44 -24.76
N ASN A 266 26.31 1.18 -24.02
CA ASN A 266 27.15 0.64 -22.94
C ASN A 266 26.39 0.56 -21.61
N ILE A 267 25.16 0.02 -21.64
CA ILE A 267 24.35 -0.25 -20.45
C ILE A 267 23.88 -1.70 -20.48
N ARG A 268 23.77 -2.32 -19.31
CA ARG A 268 23.18 -3.66 -19.16
C ARG A 268 21.75 -3.55 -18.66
N VAL A 269 20.77 -3.83 -19.52
CA VAL A 269 19.35 -3.84 -19.14
C VAL A 269 18.94 -5.22 -18.65
N ILE A 270 18.44 -5.32 -17.43
CA ILE A 270 18.09 -6.59 -16.75
C ILE A 270 16.57 -6.60 -16.48
N PRO A 271 15.79 -7.50 -17.10
CA PRO A 271 14.37 -7.64 -16.77
C PRO A 271 14.18 -8.39 -15.44
N ALA A 272 13.29 -7.89 -14.57
CA ALA A 272 12.93 -8.54 -13.31
C ALA A 272 11.46 -8.28 -12.90
N GLY A 273 10.86 -9.27 -12.25
CA GLY A 273 9.54 -9.17 -11.60
C GLY A 273 9.63 -8.40 -10.27
N GLY A 274 8.47 -8.02 -9.72
CA GLY A 274 8.33 -7.44 -8.38
C GLY A 274 8.95 -6.05 -8.17
N ALA A 275 8.16 -5.04 -7.81
CA ALA A 275 8.70 -3.73 -7.46
C ALA A 275 9.63 -3.81 -6.22
N GLY A 276 9.23 -4.59 -5.21
CA GLY A 276 10.00 -4.80 -3.99
C GLY A 276 11.35 -5.48 -4.26
N TYR A 277 11.36 -6.53 -5.08
CA TYR A 277 12.60 -7.21 -5.50
C TYR A 277 13.56 -6.23 -6.21
N LYS A 278 13.07 -5.47 -7.19
CA LYS A 278 13.91 -4.50 -7.93
C LYS A 278 14.50 -3.44 -7.01
N VAL A 279 13.76 -2.99 -6.00
CA VAL A 279 14.28 -2.05 -5.00
C VAL A 279 15.35 -2.70 -4.11
N LEU A 280 15.16 -3.96 -3.69
CA LEU A 280 16.18 -4.67 -2.92
C LEU A 280 17.48 -4.88 -3.71
N GLU A 281 17.39 -5.12 -5.02
CA GLU A 281 18.57 -5.21 -5.90
C GLU A 281 19.30 -3.86 -6.03
N VAL A 282 18.54 -2.76 -6.11
CA VAL A 282 19.12 -1.41 -6.03
C VAL A 282 19.77 -1.22 -4.66
N ALA A 283 19.09 -1.56 -3.56
CA ALA A 283 19.60 -1.42 -2.18
C ALA A 283 20.89 -2.24 -1.93
N ALA A 284 20.98 -3.44 -2.51
CA ALA A 284 22.18 -4.28 -2.51
C ALA A 284 23.34 -3.73 -3.34
N SER A 285 23.09 -2.72 -4.18
CA SER A 285 24.05 -2.23 -5.19
C SER A 285 24.39 -3.28 -6.26
N ASN A 286 23.51 -4.27 -6.47
CA ASN A 286 23.67 -5.26 -7.55
C ASN A 286 23.36 -4.65 -8.92
N VAL A 287 22.52 -3.60 -8.92
CA VAL A 287 22.22 -2.77 -10.09
C VAL A 287 22.38 -1.30 -9.77
N SER A 288 22.66 -0.50 -10.80
CA SER A 288 22.87 0.95 -10.68
C SER A 288 21.55 1.71 -10.56
N ALA A 289 20.48 1.22 -11.18
CA ALA A 289 19.17 1.87 -11.14
C ALA A 289 18.03 0.87 -11.40
N TYR A 290 16.86 1.17 -10.84
CA TYR A 290 15.57 0.61 -11.25
C TYR A 290 14.79 1.68 -12.01
N VAL A 291 14.37 1.37 -13.23
CA VAL A 291 13.55 2.27 -14.06
C VAL A 291 12.22 1.61 -14.39
N HIS A 292 11.15 2.39 -14.24
CA HIS A 292 9.77 2.00 -14.55
C HIS A 292 9.10 3.13 -15.34
N THR A 293 8.50 2.84 -16.50
CA THR A 293 7.81 3.85 -17.33
C THR A 293 6.32 3.57 -17.52
N SER A 294 5.85 2.36 -17.22
CA SER A 294 4.44 1.99 -17.18
C SER A 294 3.73 2.60 -15.96
N LYS A 295 2.40 2.40 -15.87
CA LYS A 295 1.65 2.83 -14.68
C LYS A 295 2.06 2.00 -13.47
N ILE A 296 2.54 2.68 -12.44
CA ILE A 296 2.85 2.10 -11.12
C ILE A 296 1.93 2.70 -10.05
N LYS A 297 1.61 1.91 -9.03
CA LYS A 297 0.76 2.31 -7.91
C LYS A 297 1.60 2.76 -6.72
N LYS A 298 0.93 3.37 -5.74
CA LYS A 298 1.60 3.89 -4.54
C LYS A 298 2.11 2.77 -3.63
N TRP A 299 1.38 1.66 -3.53
CA TRP A 299 1.81 0.50 -2.73
C TRP A 299 3.09 -0.13 -3.28
N ASP A 300 3.27 -0.17 -4.60
CA ASP A 300 4.48 -0.69 -5.26
C ASP A 300 5.77 0.09 -4.93
N ILE A 301 5.66 1.41 -4.72
CA ILE A 301 6.84 2.30 -4.60
C ILE A 301 7.10 2.81 -3.19
N CYS A 302 6.08 2.87 -2.33
CA CYS A 302 6.17 3.59 -1.06
C CYS A 302 7.19 2.94 -0.12
N ALA A 303 7.12 1.61 0.07
CA ALA A 303 8.03 0.90 0.96
C ALA A 303 9.48 0.98 0.45
N GLY A 304 9.64 0.86 -0.87
CA GLY A 304 10.94 0.98 -1.51
C GLY A 304 11.57 2.37 -1.38
N ASP A 305 10.79 3.44 -1.57
CA ASP A 305 11.25 4.83 -1.38
C ASP A 305 11.75 5.06 0.05
N ALA A 306 11.02 4.59 1.06
CA ALA A 306 11.47 4.69 2.44
C ALA A 306 12.80 3.95 2.68
N ILE A 307 12.94 2.73 2.16
CA ILE A 307 14.19 1.95 2.26
C ILE A 307 15.36 2.68 1.58
N LEU A 308 15.19 3.16 0.36
CA LEU A 308 16.26 3.82 -0.38
C LEU A 308 16.68 5.14 0.28
N ARG A 309 15.73 5.94 0.76
CA ARG A 309 16.01 7.16 1.54
C ARG A 309 16.86 6.88 2.77
N SER A 310 16.55 5.82 3.52
CA SER A 310 17.34 5.40 4.69
C SER A 310 18.77 4.99 4.34
N LEU A 311 19.01 4.56 3.10
CA LEU A 311 20.33 4.23 2.58
C LEU A 311 21.04 5.43 1.91
N GLY A 312 20.40 6.60 1.85
CA GLY A 312 20.93 7.80 1.19
C GLY A 312 20.90 7.73 -0.35
N ARG A 313 19.90 7.06 -0.92
CA ARG A 313 19.68 6.89 -2.36
C ARG A 313 18.40 7.55 -2.83
#